data_AF-F8QAK3-F1
#
_entry.id   AF-F8QAK3-F1
#
_cell.length_a   1.000
_cell.length_b   1.000
_cell.length_c   1.000
_cell.angle_alpha   90.00
_cell.angle_beta   90.00
_cell.angle_gamma   90.00
#
_symmetry.space_group_name_H-M   'P 1'
#
loop_
_entity.id
_entity.type
_entity.pdbx_description
1 polymer ?
#
loop_
_entity_poly.entity_id
_entity_poly.type
_entity_poly.pdbx_seq_one_letter_code
_entity_poly.pdbx_strand_id
1 'polypeptide(L)'
;MMAQGDVQRLAKPILILTVDCSSKAMLGPAGSFKTCYPALLERSEMLQPEDNILQVETIVAKCCFYRKQVEGAEVSKTPSSPSGGRKRLAVQDELVKMLDEANCLYWATSLMTLVYNFIDDKLICRPLVYSPPIIPRLCIVHTALAIPQDTRESHNAVYLLEERISGQFVKYINNNCATPRHSLAPAKLEIATFLCFAQHAQYHFSQGLVFVSDFQGMLFCLFLSLT
;
A
#
# COMPACT_ATOMS: atom_id res chain seq x y z
N MET A 1 -21.63 -43.75 -29.23
CA MET A 1 -22.14 -43.74 -27.84
C MET A 1 -21.25 -42.78 -27.06
N MET A 2 -21.80 -41.62 -26.68
CA MET A 2 -21.08 -40.57 -25.98
C MET A 2 -20.83 -40.99 -24.52
N ALA A 3 -19.65 -40.68 -23.99
CA ALA A 3 -19.46 -40.46 -22.57
C ALA A 3 -18.86 -39.05 -22.45
N GLN A 4 -19.74 -38.11 -22.07
CA GLN A 4 -19.43 -36.73 -21.75
C GLN A 4 -18.39 -36.70 -20.64
N GLY A 5 -17.24 -36.07 -20.93
CA GLY A 5 -16.25 -35.75 -19.92
C GLY A 5 -16.84 -34.81 -18.87
N ASP A 6 -16.52 -35.10 -17.62
CA ASP A 6 -16.82 -34.29 -16.45
C ASP A 6 -16.38 -32.84 -16.69
N VAL A 7 -17.34 -31.99 -17.05
CA VAL A 7 -17.20 -30.55 -16.90
C VAL A 7 -17.25 -30.30 -15.40
N GLN A 8 -16.08 -30.17 -14.78
CA GLN A 8 -15.98 -29.58 -13.45
C GLN A 8 -16.75 -28.26 -13.46
N ARG A 9 -17.94 -28.25 -12.87
CA ARG A 9 -18.65 -27.01 -12.56
C ARG A 9 -17.74 -26.23 -11.63
N LEU A 10 -17.03 -25.23 -12.16
CA LEU A 10 -16.39 -24.23 -11.32
C LEU A 10 -17.47 -23.69 -10.39
N ALA A 11 -17.27 -23.92 -9.08
CA ALA A 11 -18.12 -23.34 -8.07
C ALA A 11 -18.24 -21.84 -8.32
N LYS A 12 -19.44 -21.28 -8.15
CA LYS A 12 -19.67 -19.85 -8.34
C LYS A 12 -18.63 -19.07 -7.50
N PRO A 13 -17.92 -18.08 -8.07
CA PRO A 13 -16.91 -17.35 -7.33
C PRO A 13 -17.54 -16.61 -6.15
N ILE A 14 -16.93 -16.75 -4.97
CA ILE A 14 -17.36 -16.07 -3.74
C ILE A 14 -17.04 -14.57 -3.82
N LEU A 15 -15.91 -14.23 -4.46
CA LEU A 15 -15.42 -12.87 -4.68
C LEU A 15 -15.07 -12.68 -6.16
N ILE A 16 -15.46 -11.54 -6.73
CA ILE A 16 -15.08 -11.11 -8.07
C ILE A 16 -14.39 -9.75 -7.95
N LEU A 17 -13.16 -9.67 -8.43
CA LEU A 17 -12.40 -8.43 -8.50
C LEU A 17 -12.36 -7.94 -9.95
N THR A 18 -12.84 -6.71 -10.17
CA THR A 18 -12.80 -6.03 -11.46
C THR A 18 -11.82 -4.86 -11.38
N VAL A 19 -10.84 -4.82 -12.30
CA VAL A 19 -9.83 -3.76 -12.36
C VAL A 19 -9.75 -3.19 -13.78
N ASP A 20 -10.07 -1.91 -13.95
CA ASP A 20 -9.86 -1.21 -15.23
C ASP A 20 -8.39 -0.83 -15.37
N CYS A 21 -7.64 -1.65 -16.13
CA CYS A 21 -6.22 -1.45 -16.38
C CYS A 21 -5.92 -0.48 -17.54
N SER A 22 -6.93 0.19 -18.11
CA SER A 22 -6.73 1.15 -19.19
C SER A 22 -5.87 2.33 -18.73
N SER A 23 -5.08 2.89 -19.64
CA SER A 23 -4.24 4.04 -19.33
C SER A 23 -5.04 5.27 -18.86
N LYS A 24 -6.31 5.38 -19.29
CA LYS A 24 -7.24 6.45 -18.90
C LYS A 24 -7.78 6.28 -17.47
N ALA A 25 -7.87 5.04 -16.99
CA ALA A 25 -8.37 4.74 -15.64
C ALA A 25 -7.27 4.82 -14.57
N MET A 26 -5.99 4.90 -14.96
CA MET A 26 -4.87 4.95 -14.01
C MET A 26 -4.98 6.16 -13.07
N LEU A 27 -4.89 5.89 -11.77
CA LEU A 27 -4.98 6.90 -10.72
C LEU A 27 -3.62 7.56 -10.53
N GLY A 28 -3.46 8.74 -11.15
CA GLY A 28 -2.21 9.50 -11.10
C GLY A 28 -1.12 8.92 -12.01
N PRO A 29 0.09 9.52 -12.01
CA PRO A 29 1.21 9.00 -12.77
C PRO A 29 1.66 7.64 -12.22
N ALA A 30 2.28 6.83 -13.07
CA ALA A 30 2.92 5.60 -12.62
C ALA A 30 4.01 5.93 -11.59
N GLY A 31 4.07 5.16 -10.51
CA GLY A 31 5.17 5.21 -9.56
C GLY A 31 6.46 4.69 -10.17
N SER A 32 7.48 4.52 -9.32
CA SER A 32 8.77 3.98 -9.76
C SER A 32 8.64 2.57 -10.37
N PHE A 33 7.83 1.71 -9.76
CA PHE A 33 7.66 0.31 -10.16
C PHE A 33 6.23 -0.24 -10.00
N LYS A 34 5.26 0.59 -9.56
CA LYS A 34 3.84 0.22 -9.45
C LYS A 34 2.93 1.18 -10.20
N THR A 35 1.88 0.65 -10.81
CA THR A 35 0.72 1.41 -11.28
C THR A 35 -0.43 1.27 -10.29
N CYS A 36 -1.38 2.21 -10.31
CA CYS A 36 -2.53 2.24 -9.41
C CYS A 36 -3.80 2.44 -10.23
N TYR A 37 -4.80 1.59 -10.02
CA TYR A 37 -6.07 1.60 -10.75
C TYR A 37 -7.24 1.54 -9.78
N PRO A 38 -8.42 2.09 -10.14
CA PRO A 38 -9.63 1.82 -9.39
C PRO A 38 -9.96 0.32 -9.49
N ALA A 39 -10.52 -0.22 -8.41
CA ALA A 39 -10.96 -1.60 -8.37
C ALA A 39 -12.36 -1.70 -7.75
N LEU A 40 -13.14 -2.66 -8.24
CA LEU A 40 -14.45 -3.01 -7.72
C LEU A 40 -14.40 -4.45 -7.22
N LEU A 41 -14.86 -4.66 -5.99
CA LEU A 41 -14.93 -5.98 -5.38
C LEU A 41 -16.39 -6.36 -5.14
N GLU A 42 -16.87 -7.36 -5.87
CA GLU A 42 -18.21 -7.91 -5.73
C GLU A 42 -18.16 -9.19 -4.90
N ARG A 43 -19.19 -9.39 -4.06
CA ARG A 43 -19.29 -10.54 -3.15
C ARG A 43 -20.57 -11.30 -3.46
N SER A 44 -20.47 -12.61 -3.60
CA SER A 44 -21.66 -13.45 -3.83
C SER A 44 -22.39 -13.82 -2.53
N GLU A 45 -21.72 -13.70 -1.38
CA GLU A 45 -22.26 -14.08 -0.06
C GLU A 45 -21.88 -13.03 0.99
N MET A 46 -22.71 -12.88 2.05
CA MET A 46 -22.34 -12.06 3.20
C MET A 46 -21.25 -12.78 4.00
N LEU A 47 -20.03 -12.26 3.92
CA LEU A 47 -18.95 -12.63 4.83
C LEU A 47 -19.19 -12.00 6.21
N GLN A 48 -18.68 -12.64 7.27
CA GLN A 48 -18.72 -12.10 8.62
C GLN A 48 -18.13 -10.67 8.63
N PRO A 49 -18.69 -9.75 9.43
CA PRO A 49 -18.15 -8.40 9.57
C PRO A 49 -16.81 -8.49 10.31
N GLU A 50 -15.73 -8.45 9.54
CA GLU A 50 -14.37 -8.23 10.02
C GLU A 50 -13.90 -6.86 9.54
N ASP A 51 -13.14 -6.15 10.38
CA ASP A 51 -12.43 -4.93 9.98
C ASP A 51 -11.27 -5.30 9.03
N ASN A 52 -11.58 -5.41 7.74
CA ASN A 52 -10.61 -5.73 6.69
C ASN A 52 -10.89 -4.92 5.41
N ILE A 53 -10.26 -5.28 4.28
CA ILE A 53 -10.39 -4.55 3.00
C ILE A 53 -11.63 -4.94 2.17
N LEU A 54 -12.24 -6.10 2.48
CA LEU A 54 -13.66 -6.29 2.25
C LEU A 54 -14.35 -5.24 3.17
N GLN A 55 -15.63 -4.98 3.28
CA GLN A 55 -16.17 -3.79 4.01
C GLN A 55 -15.73 -2.37 3.57
N VAL A 56 -14.50 -2.13 3.08
CA VAL A 56 -14.07 -0.82 2.57
C VAL A 56 -14.87 -0.47 1.32
N GLU A 57 -15.43 0.74 1.29
CA GLU A 57 -16.32 1.21 0.22
C GLU A 57 -15.58 1.39 -1.11
N THR A 58 -14.36 1.93 -1.06
CA THR A 58 -13.57 2.21 -2.26
C THR A 58 -12.16 1.68 -2.12
N ILE A 59 -11.73 0.88 -3.10
CA ILE A 59 -10.41 0.25 -3.13
C ILE A 59 -9.67 0.61 -4.41
N VAL A 60 -8.34 0.49 -4.33
CA VAL A 60 -7.45 0.58 -5.48
C VAL A 60 -6.69 -0.73 -5.64
N ALA A 61 -6.38 -1.08 -6.88
CA ALA A 61 -5.53 -2.21 -7.21
C ALA A 61 -4.20 -1.70 -7.75
N LYS A 62 -3.11 -2.10 -7.10
CA LYS A 62 -1.75 -1.80 -7.53
C LYS A 62 -1.11 -3.01 -8.18
N CYS A 63 -0.42 -2.76 -9.28
CA CYS A 63 0.25 -3.78 -10.07
C CYS A 63 1.71 -3.40 -10.24
N CYS A 64 2.61 -4.36 -10.02
CA CYS A 64 4.03 -4.18 -10.31
C CYS A 64 4.29 -4.13 -11.82
N PHE A 65 5.33 -3.40 -12.22
CA PHE A 65 5.82 -3.40 -13.58
C PHE A 65 7.34 -3.28 -13.61
N TYR A 66 7.96 -3.63 -14.73
CA TYR A 66 9.34 -3.29 -15.04
C TYR A 66 9.43 -2.47 -16.32
N ARG A 67 10.52 -1.73 -16.47
CA ARG A 67 10.81 -0.98 -17.71
C ARG A 67 11.86 -1.74 -18.49
N LYS A 68 11.56 -2.08 -19.74
CA LYS A 68 12.59 -2.67 -20.62
C LYS A 68 13.55 -1.55 -21.01
N GLN A 69 14.84 -1.68 -20.71
CA GLN A 69 15.84 -0.79 -21.28
C GLN A 69 15.91 -1.02 -22.79
N VAL A 70 15.89 0.05 -23.57
CA VAL A 70 16.10 -0.03 -25.01
C VAL A 70 17.61 -0.07 -25.21
N GLU A 71 18.14 -1.20 -25.69
CA GLU A 71 19.54 -1.31 -26.08
C GLU A 71 19.83 -0.28 -27.19
N GLY A 72 20.81 0.58 -26.97
CA GLY A 72 21.22 1.63 -27.92
C GLY A 72 20.75 3.05 -27.61
N ALA A 73 20.00 3.29 -26.53
CA ALA A 73 19.73 4.65 -26.08
C ALA A 73 20.99 5.27 -25.45
N GLU A 74 21.67 6.17 -26.17
CA GLU A 74 22.75 6.99 -25.62
C GLU A 74 22.29 7.63 -24.31
N VAL A 75 23.15 7.59 -23.30
CA VAL A 75 22.90 8.18 -21.98
C VAL A 75 22.83 9.70 -22.14
N SER A 76 21.66 10.22 -22.51
CA SER A 76 21.37 11.64 -22.50
C SER A 76 21.51 12.14 -21.07
N LYS A 77 22.40 13.11 -20.83
CA LYS A 77 22.73 13.71 -19.51
C LYS A 77 21.57 14.53 -18.89
N THR A 78 20.35 14.33 -19.33
CA THR A 78 19.13 14.96 -18.82
C THR A 78 18.27 13.90 -18.13
N PRO A 79 17.74 14.14 -16.92
CA PRO A 79 16.88 13.19 -16.21
C PRO A 79 15.47 13.17 -16.83
N SER A 80 15.38 12.92 -18.13
CA SER A 80 14.12 12.67 -18.82
C SER A 80 13.77 11.20 -18.66
N SER A 81 12.50 10.96 -18.28
CA SER A 81 11.84 9.67 -18.08
C SER A 81 12.42 8.53 -18.95
N PRO A 82 12.73 7.35 -18.37
CA PRO A 82 13.20 6.20 -19.14
C PRO A 82 12.22 5.90 -20.29
N SER A 83 12.73 5.91 -21.51
CA SER A 83 12.00 5.76 -22.78
C SER A 83 11.47 4.34 -23.05
N GLY A 84 11.66 3.41 -22.10
CA GLY A 84 11.17 2.04 -22.18
C GLY A 84 9.69 1.91 -21.85
N GLY A 85 8.93 1.21 -22.69
CA GLY A 85 7.56 0.81 -22.38
C GLY A 85 7.48 -0.02 -21.09
N ARG A 86 6.41 0.19 -20.32
CA ARG A 86 6.10 -0.59 -19.10
C ARG A 86 5.66 -1.99 -19.49
N LYS A 87 6.23 -3.01 -18.85
CA LYS A 87 5.88 -4.41 -19.04
C LYS A 87 5.46 -5.05 -17.71
N ARG A 88 4.51 -5.96 -17.77
CA ARG A 88 4.13 -6.81 -16.63
C ARG A 88 5.13 -7.92 -16.43
N LEU A 89 5.32 -8.28 -15.17
CA LEU A 89 6.11 -9.45 -14.81
C LEU A 89 5.27 -10.71 -15.03
N ALA A 90 5.88 -11.90 -14.97
CA ALA A 90 5.12 -13.14 -14.92
C ALA A 90 4.35 -13.22 -13.59
N VAL A 91 3.20 -13.89 -13.56
CA VAL A 91 2.34 -13.97 -12.35
C VAL A 91 3.10 -14.43 -11.11
N GLN A 92 4.02 -15.38 -11.25
CA GLN A 92 4.85 -15.86 -10.13
C GLN A 92 5.80 -14.77 -9.60
N ASP A 93 6.42 -14.00 -10.50
CA ASP A 93 7.31 -12.89 -10.12
C ASP A 93 6.51 -11.72 -9.53
N GLU A 94 5.31 -11.44 -10.07
CA GLU A 94 4.38 -10.46 -9.48
C GLU A 94 3.98 -10.88 -8.07
N LEU A 95 3.66 -12.17 -7.87
CA LEU A 95 3.26 -12.72 -6.58
C LEU A 95 4.34 -12.49 -5.52
N VAL A 96 5.59 -12.87 -5.79
CA VAL A 96 6.69 -12.70 -4.84
C VAL A 96 6.85 -11.23 -4.46
N LYS A 97 6.85 -10.32 -5.43
CA LYS A 97 7.00 -8.88 -5.15
C LYS A 97 5.82 -8.28 -4.39
N MET A 98 4.59 -8.66 -4.74
CA MET A 98 3.41 -8.14 -4.06
C MET A 98 3.26 -8.74 -2.65
N LEU A 99 3.77 -9.95 -2.40
CA LEU A 99 3.88 -10.52 -1.06
C LEU A 99 4.83 -9.72 -0.18
N ASP A 100 6.00 -9.32 -0.69
CA ASP A 100 6.94 -8.47 0.07
C ASP A 100 6.28 -7.13 0.45
N GLU A 101 5.57 -6.51 -0.49
CA GLU A 101 4.81 -5.27 -0.25
C GLU A 101 3.72 -5.44 0.80
N ALA A 102 2.92 -6.50 0.71
CA ALA A 102 1.87 -6.81 1.68
C ALA A 102 2.47 -7.07 3.07
N ASN A 103 3.58 -7.80 3.14
CA ASN A 103 4.29 -8.05 4.39
C ASN A 103 4.83 -6.76 5.01
N CYS A 104 5.38 -5.84 4.20
CA CYS A 104 5.83 -4.55 4.70
C CYS A 104 4.69 -3.71 5.28
N LEU A 105 3.51 -3.70 4.65
CA LEU A 105 2.33 -3.03 5.20
C LEU A 105 1.84 -3.71 6.49
N TYR A 106 1.86 -5.05 6.56
CA TYR A 106 1.55 -5.78 7.78
C TYR A 106 2.47 -5.41 8.94
N TRP A 107 3.79 -5.43 8.72
CA TRP A 107 4.78 -5.01 9.71
C TRP A 107 4.61 -3.55 10.11
N ALA A 108 4.33 -2.67 9.16
CA ALA A 108 4.09 -1.27 9.45
C ALA A 108 2.88 -1.05 10.36
N THR A 109 1.80 -1.80 10.14
CA THR A 109 0.63 -1.78 11.03
C THR A 109 1.03 -2.19 12.45
N SER A 110 1.74 -3.31 12.61
CA SER A 110 2.22 -3.77 13.93
C SER A 110 3.15 -2.77 14.62
N LEU A 111 4.06 -2.15 13.86
CA LEU A 111 5.00 -1.15 14.38
C LEU A 111 4.30 0.17 14.76
N MET A 112 3.21 0.55 14.08
CA MET A 112 2.39 1.69 14.50
C MET A 112 1.56 1.35 15.74
N THR A 113 1.01 0.13 15.84
CA THR A 113 0.34 -0.35 17.05
C THR A 113 1.27 -0.34 18.26
N LEU A 114 2.53 -0.78 18.10
CA LEU A 114 3.55 -0.69 19.14
C LEU A 114 3.72 0.76 19.66
N VAL A 115 3.79 1.74 18.75
CA VAL A 115 3.93 3.16 19.11
C VAL A 115 2.71 3.65 19.88
N TYR A 116 1.50 3.34 19.43
CA TYR A 116 0.28 3.78 20.12
C TYR A 116 0.12 3.12 21.49
N ASN A 117 0.36 1.81 21.60
CA ASN A 117 0.33 1.12 22.89
C ASN A 117 1.30 1.76 23.88
N PHE A 118 2.52 2.09 23.43
CA PHE A 118 3.49 2.80 24.26
C PHE A 118 2.96 4.17 24.73
N ILE A 119 2.38 4.97 23.82
CA ILE A 119 1.82 6.27 24.15
C ILE A 119 0.69 6.12 25.18
N ASP A 120 -0.24 5.21 24.92
CA ASP A 120 -1.42 4.99 25.74
C ASP A 120 -1.03 4.54 27.16
N ASP A 121 -0.10 3.60 27.27
CA ASP A 121 0.46 3.16 28.56
C ASP A 121 1.09 4.34 29.33
N LYS A 122 1.82 5.23 28.64
CA LYS A 122 2.44 6.40 29.29
C LYS A 122 1.41 7.43 29.74
N LEU A 123 0.37 7.67 28.95
CA LEU A 123 -0.70 8.59 29.31
C LEU A 123 -1.55 8.07 30.48
N ILE A 124 -1.76 6.75 30.57
CA ILE A 124 -2.44 6.10 31.70
C ILE A 124 -1.59 6.18 32.98
N CYS A 125 -0.30 5.83 32.90
CA CYS A 125 0.56 5.76 34.08
C CYS A 125 1.05 7.13 34.59
N ARG A 126 1.01 8.17 33.75
CA ARG A 126 1.45 9.53 34.11
C ARG A 126 0.42 10.55 33.63
N PRO A 127 -0.68 10.72 34.39
CA PRO A 127 -1.66 11.75 34.09
C PRO A 127 -0.95 13.09 34.01
N LEU A 128 -1.09 13.76 32.87
CA LEU A 128 -0.43 15.04 32.65
C LEU A 128 -1.09 16.11 33.53
N VAL A 129 -0.26 16.96 34.15
CA VAL A 129 -0.73 18.12 34.94
C VAL A 129 -1.43 19.16 34.05
N TYR A 130 -1.13 19.13 32.75
CA TYR A 130 -1.72 19.96 31.71
C TYR A 130 -2.46 19.09 30.70
N SER A 131 -3.38 19.69 29.94
CA SER A 131 -4.04 18.98 28.83
C SER A 131 -2.98 18.37 27.90
N PRO A 132 -3.05 17.07 27.57
CA PRO A 132 -2.12 16.45 26.63
C PRO A 132 -2.11 17.23 25.32
N PRO A 133 -0.96 17.29 24.62
CA PRO A 133 -0.97 17.68 23.21
C PRO A 133 -1.90 16.73 22.45
N ILE A 134 -2.57 17.25 21.42
CA ILE A 134 -3.38 16.41 20.52
C ILE A 134 -2.41 15.49 19.78
N ILE A 135 -2.47 14.19 20.11
CA ILE A 135 -1.62 13.18 19.48
C ILE A 135 -2.35 12.68 18.22
N PRO A 136 -1.76 12.83 17.02
CA PRO A 136 -2.33 12.29 15.80
C PRO A 136 -2.60 10.78 15.94
N ARG A 137 -3.80 10.34 15.55
CA ARG A 137 -4.17 8.93 15.45
C ARG A 137 -4.33 8.57 13.98
N LEU A 138 -3.28 7.97 13.45
CA LEU A 138 -3.10 7.57 12.06
C LEU A 138 -3.11 6.03 11.98
N CYS A 139 -3.77 5.47 10.97
CA CYS A 139 -3.70 4.06 10.65
C CYS A 139 -2.95 3.82 9.34
N ILE A 140 -2.33 2.64 9.20
CA ILE A 140 -1.93 2.13 7.88
C ILE A 140 -3.20 1.68 7.17
N VAL A 141 -3.35 2.00 5.87
CA VAL A 141 -4.50 1.56 5.08
C VAL A 141 -4.71 0.06 5.15
N HIS A 142 -5.98 -0.37 5.15
CA HIS A 142 -6.29 -1.78 4.95
C HIS A 142 -5.74 -2.25 3.62
N THR A 143 -5.14 -3.43 3.62
CA THR A 143 -4.53 -4.03 2.43
C THR A 143 -4.84 -5.51 2.35
N ALA A 144 -4.90 -6.04 1.13
CA ALA A 144 -4.86 -7.47 0.89
C ALA A 144 -4.19 -7.77 -0.45
N LEU A 145 -3.85 -9.04 -0.63
CA LEU A 145 -3.33 -9.55 -1.87
C LEU A 145 -4.44 -10.26 -2.65
N ALA A 146 -4.69 -9.82 -3.88
CA ALA A 146 -5.58 -10.53 -4.80
C ALA A 146 -4.75 -11.43 -5.71
N ILE A 147 -4.95 -12.73 -5.55
CA ILE A 147 -4.28 -13.78 -6.34
C ILE A 147 -5.33 -14.38 -7.28
N PRO A 148 -5.09 -14.43 -8.60
CA PRO A 148 -6.03 -15.00 -9.54
C PRO A 148 -6.17 -16.51 -9.31
N GLN A 149 -7.41 -17.01 -9.37
CA GLN A 149 -7.70 -18.43 -9.17
C GLN A 149 -7.14 -19.31 -10.30
N ASP A 150 -7.18 -18.83 -11.54
CA ASP A 150 -6.54 -19.49 -12.68
C ASP A 150 -5.35 -18.66 -13.16
N THR A 151 -4.13 -19.15 -13.01
CA THR A 151 -2.93 -18.44 -13.46
C THR A 151 -2.61 -18.64 -14.94
N ARG A 152 -3.43 -19.43 -15.67
CA ARG A 152 -3.17 -19.78 -17.09
C ARG A 152 -3.65 -18.70 -18.05
N GLU A 153 -4.58 -17.85 -17.63
CA GLU A 153 -5.05 -16.75 -18.46
C GLU A 153 -4.02 -15.61 -18.49
N SER A 154 -3.63 -15.18 -19.68
CA SER A 154 -2.59 -14.17 -19.89
C SER A 154 -2.92 -12.77 -19.33
N HIS A 155 -4.18 -12.54 -18.96
CA HIS A 155 -4.64 -11.27 -18.39
C HIS A 155 -4.67 -11.28 -16.86
N ASN A 156 -4.50 -12.45 -16.25
CA ASN A 156 -4.51 -12.58 -14.81
C ASN A 156 -3.21 -12.05 -14.22
N ALA A 157 -3.34 -11.30 -13.14
CA ALA A 157 -2.26 -10.59 -12.49
C ALA A 157 -2.49 -10.59 -10.99
N VAL A 158 -1.39 -10.44 -10.26
CA VAL A 158 -1.44 -10.26 -8.81
C VAL A 158 -1.58 -8.78 -8.50
N TYR A 159 -2.57 -8.45 -7.68
CA TYR A 159 -2.80 -7.07 -7.27
C TYR A 159 -2.63 -6.92 -5.76
N LEU A 160 -1.92 -5.86 -5.36
CA LEU A 160 -2.00 -5.34 -4.01
C LEU A 160 -3.23 -4.44 -3.94
N LEU A 161 -4.23 -4.85 -3.16
CA LEU A 161 -5.43 -4.07 -2.90
C LEU A 161 -5.17 -3.16 -1.71
N GLU A 162 -5.63 -1.93 -1.79
CA GLU A 162 -5.60 -0.97 -0.69
C GLU A 162 -6.89 -0.15 -0.63
N GLU A 163 -7.22 0.33 0.56
CA GLU A 163 -8.21 1.40 0.72
C GLU A 163 -7.83 2.64 -0.11
N ARG A 164 -8.81 3.19 -0.82
CA ARG A 164 -8.60 4.41 -1.59
C ARG A 164 -8.59 5.62 -0.67
N ILE A 165 -7.41 6.22 -0.54
CA ILE A 165 -7.27 7.54 0.08
C ILE A 165 -7.78 8.62 -0.90
N SER A 166 -8.84 9.32 -0.51
CA SER A 166 -9.39 10.45 -1.26
C SER A 166 -8.73 11.78 -0.86
N GLY A 167 -8.55 12.70 -1.81
CA GLY A 167 -8.04 14.04 -1.54
C GLY A 167 -6.53 14.20 -1.73
N GLN A 168 -5.94 15.23 -1.10
CA GLN A 168 -4.54 15.59 -1.34
C GLN A 168 -3.59 14.63 -0.65
N PHE A 169 -2.88 13.85 -1.46
CA PHE A 169 -1.84 12.97 -1.00
C PHE A 169 -0.56 13.76 -0.62
N VAL A 170 -0.05 13.51 0.58
CA VAL A 170 1.10 14.21 1.17
C VAL A 170 2.18 13.21 1.52
N LYS A 171 3.42 13.50 1.11
CA LYS A 171 4.61 12.79 1.60
C LYS A 171 5.17 13.55 2.80
N TYR A 172 5.09 12.95 3.98
CA TYR A 172 5.47 13.57 5.25
C TYR A 172 6.96 13.39 5.54
N ILE A 173 7.50 12.19 5.28
CA ILE A 173 8.91 11.83 5.49
C ILE A 173 9.41 11.12 4.24
N ASN A 174 10.64 11.42 3.81
CA ASN A 174 11.27 10.74 2.68
C ASN A 174 12.00 9.47 3.15
N ASN A 175 12.04 8.42 2.33
CA ASN A 175 12.83 7.21 2.57
C ASN A 175 14.30 7.45 2.96
N ASN A 176 14.92 8.52 2.46
CA ASN A 176 16.32 8.85 2.70
C ASN A 176 16.55 9.88 3.82
N CYS A 177 15.51 10.19 4.63
CA CYS A 177 15.59 11.23 5.64
C CYS A 177 14.74 10.90 6.86
N ALA A 178 15.23 11.21 8.06
CA ALA A 178 14.50 11.01 9.31
C ALA A 178 13.78 12.29 9.81
N THR A 179 13.77 13.36 9.01
CA THR A 179 13.13 14.63 9.36
C THR A 179 11.88 14.89 8.51
N PRO A 180 10.96 15.75 8.98
CA PRO A 180 9.82 16.17 8.17
C PRO A 180 10.25 16.73 6.82
N ARG A 181 9.43 16.49 5.79
CA ARG A 181 9.60 17.12 4.48
C ARG A 181 9.54 18.64 4.63
N HIS A 182 10.40 19.35 3.91
CA HIS A 182 10.39 20.80 3.91
C HIS A 182 9.08 21.37 3.35
N SER A 183 8.72 22.57 3.80
CA SER A 183 7.56 23.33 3.32
C SER A 183 6.20 22.67 3.55
N LEU A 184 6.07 21.84 4.59
CA LEU A 184 4.77 21.36 5.05
C LEU A 184 4.00 22.50 5.75
N ALA A 185 2.71 22.62 5.45
CA ALA A 185 1.81 23.50 6.20
C ALA A 185 1.75 23.06 7.69
N PRO A 186 1.46 23.97 8.64
CA PRO A 186 1.56 23.69 10.07
C PRO A 186 0.90 22.38 10.53
N ALA A 187 -0.36 22.12 10.16
CA ALA A 187 -1.06 20.88 10.52
C ALA A 187 -0.38 19.61 9.97
N LYS A 188 0.21 19.67 8.78
CA LYS A 188 0.95 18.55 8.17
C LYS A 188 2.32 18.37 8.82
N LEU A 189 2.93 19.46 9.28
CA LEU A 189 4.20 19.45 10.00
C LEU A 189 4.04 18.81 11.38
N GLU A 190 2.93 19.04 12.07
CA GLU A 190 2.60 18.34 13.33
C GLU A 190 2.52 16.84 13.13
N ILE A 191 1.80 16.39 12.08
CA ILE A 191 1.74 14.97 11.68
C ILE A 191 3.13 14.43 11.36
N ALA A 192 3.91 15.13 10.55
CA ALA A 192 5.25 14.68 10.19
C ALA A 192 6.19 14.61 11.41
N THR A 193 6.05 15.53 12.36
CA THR A 193 6.83 15.53 13.61
C THR A 193 6.46 14.34 14.50
N PHE A 194 5.16 14.04 14.61
CA PHE A 194 4.69 12.83 15.26
C PHE A 194 5.24 11.57 14.59
N LEU A 195 5.25 11.52 13.25
CA LEU A 195 5.79 10.39 12.51
C LEU A 195 7.30 10.22 12.74
N CYS A 196 8.08 11.30 12.84
CA CYS A 196 9.50 11.22 13.24
C CYS A 196 9.67 10.61 14.63
N PHE A 197 8.81 10.99 15.59
CA PHE A 197 8.76 10.35 16.90
C PHE A 197 8.43 8.85 16.77
N ALA A 198 7.45 8.48 15.95
CA ALA A 198 7.08 7.09 15.72
C ALA A 198 8.25 6.26 15.15
N GLN A 199 9.00 6.80 14.17
CA GLN A 199 10.22 6.16 13.65
C GLN A 199 11.25 5.93 14.76
N HIS A 200 11.49 6.95 15.58
CA HIS A 200 12.44 6.85 16.68
C HIS A 200 12.01 5.80 17.72
N ALA A 201 10.74 5.79 18.10
CA ALA A 201 10.20 4.81 19.04
C ALA A 201 10.31 3.38 18.48
N GLN A 202 9.95 3.17 17.22
CA GLN A 202 10.09 1.86 16.55
C GLN A 202 11.55 1.38 16.52
N TYR A 203 12.48 2.26 16.15
CA TYR A 203 13.90 1.95 16.14
C TYR A 203 14.42 1.63 17.55
N HIS A 204 13.99 2.40 18.55
CA HIS A 204 14.38 2.18 19.94
C HIS A 204 13.86 0.83 20.48
N PHE A 205 12.57 0.56 20.34
CA PHE A 205 11.95 -0.67 20.85
C PHE A 205 12.38 -1.93 20.11
N SER A 206 12.74 -1.79 18.83
CA SER A 206 13.35 -2.87 18.07
C SER A 206 14.85 -3.03 18.31
N GLN A 207 15.44 -2.29 19.26
CA GLN A 207 16.88 -2.31 19.56
C GLN A 207 17.77 -1.98 18.34
N GLY A 208 17.27 -1.10 17.48
CA GLY A 208 17.96 -0.64 16.28
C GLY A 208 17.78 -1.53 15.06
N LEU A 209 16.84 -2.47 15.07
CA LEU A 209 16.65 -3.42 13.96
C LEU A 209 15.76 -2.89 12.85
N VAL A 210 14.64 -2.22 13.19
CA VAL A 210 13.63 -1.85 12.21
C VAL A 210 12.85 -0.59 12.60
N PHE A 211 12.46 0.17 11.59
CA PHE A 211 11.50 1.26 11.68
C PHE A 211 10.80 1.43 10.32
N VAL A 212 9.63 2.05 10.34
CA VAL A 212 8.88 2.37 9.12
C VAL A 212 9.40 3.70 8.55
N SER A 213 9.62 3.79 7.24
CA SER A 213 10.01 5.02 6.57
C SER A 213 9.06 5.36 5.42
N ASP A 214 9.33 6.45 4.70
CA ASP A 214 8.54 6.88 3.55
C ASP A 214 7.04 7.13 3.85
N PHE A 215 6.75 7.63 5.04
CA PHE A 215 5.38 7.96 5.45
C PHE A 215 4.76 8.99 4.51
N GLN A 216 3.63 8.61 3.94
CA GLN A 216 2.85 9.41 3.00
C GLN A 216 1.37 9.02 3.10
N GLY A 217 0.46 9.84 2.63
CA GLY A 217 -0.98 9.57 2.72
C GLY A 217 -1.78 10.84 2.96
N MET A 218 -2.80 10.73 3.80
CA MET A 218 -3.69 11.84 4.19
C MET A 218 -3.79 11.93 5.71
N LEU A 219 -4.55 12.92 6.22
CA LEU A 219 -4.59 13.35 7.61
C LEU A 219 -4.80 12.22 8.64
N PHE A 220 -5.49 11.14 8.26
CA PHE A 220 -5.80 10.01 9.15
C PHE A 220 -5.30 8.65 8.65
N CYS A 221 -4.96 8.52 7.37
CA CYS A 221 -4.57 7.25 6.75
C CYS A 221 -3.20 7.38 6.10
N LEU A 222 -2.33 6.43 6.41
CA LEU A 222 -0.97 6.32 5.90
C LEU A 222 -0.88 5.21 4.86
N PHE A 223 -0.07 5.49 3.85
CA PHE A 223 0.40 4.58 2.83
C PHE A 223 1.94 4.51 2.91
N LEU A 224 2.51 3.40 2.46
CA LEU A 224 3.95 3.22 2.32
C LEU A 224 4.29 2.90 0.88
N SER A 225 5.15 3.70 0.26
CA SER A 225 5.86 3.26 -0.93
C SER A 225 7.14 2.60 -0.49
N LEU A 226 7.25 1.29 -0.66
CA LEU A 226 8.57 0.70 -0.81
C LEU A 226 9.26 1.35 -2.02
N THR A 227 10.58 1.46 -2.00
CA THR A 227 11.41 2.05 -3.06
C THR A 227 12.36 1.02 -3.62
#